data_AF-A0A2A5GS18-F1
#
_entry.id   AF-A0A2A5GS18-F1
#
_cell.length_a   1.000
_cell.length_b   1.000
_cell.length_c   1.000
_cell.angle_alpha   90.00
_cell.angle_beta   90.00
_cell.angle_gamma   90.00
#
_symmetry.space_group_name_H-M   'P 1'
#
loop_
_entity.id
_entity.type
_entity.pdbx_description
1 polymer ?
#
loop_
_entity_poly.entity_id
_entity_poly.type
_entity_poly.pdbx_seq_one_letter_code
_entity_poly.pdbx_strand_id
1 'polypeptide(L)' 'MAMGLGVLRLSPKNFWQMTPRELAAACGPLLPAAPLNKSDLSSLIKRYPDTSAGAFS' A
#
# COMPACT_ATOMS: atom_id res chain seq x y z
N MET A 1 7.17 -4.18 4.61
CA MET A 1 7.65 -2.81 4.91
C MET A 1 8.46 -2.16 3.78
N ALA A 2 8.37 -2.58 2.51
CA ALA A 2 9.11 -1.91 1.43
C ALA A 2 8.39 -2.02 0.07
N MET A 3 7.23 -1.38 -0.06
CA MET A 3 6.57 -1.11 -1.36
C MET A 3 6.78 0.36 -1.76
N GLY A 4 7.99 0.91 -1.56
CA GLY A 4 8.29 2.31 -1.86
C GLY A 4 9.64 2.56 -2.54
N LEU A 5 10.64 1.73 -2.25
CA LEU A 5 12.04 2.03 -2.60
C LEU A 5 12.53 1.32 -3.87
N GLY A 6 11.90 0.19 -4.26
CA GLY A 6 12.31 -0.57 -5.44
C GLY A 6 11.73 -0.05 -6.77
N VAL A 7 10.50 0.48 -6.74
CA VAL A 7 9.75 0.87 -7.95
C VAL A 7 10.04 2.33 -8.34
N LEU A 8 10.18 3.23 -7.36
CA LEU A 8 10.41 4.66 -7.59
C LEU A 8 11.91 5.05 -7.60
N ARG A 9 12.81 4.14 -7.17
CA ARG A 9 14.26 4.38 -7.00
C ARG A 9 14.60 5.62 -6.14
N LEU A 10 13.68 6.06 -5.29
CA LEU A 10 13.85 7.19 -4.40
C LEU A 10 14.63 6.77 -3.14
N SER A 11 15.43 7.70 -2.61
CA SER A 11 16.00 7.52 -1.28
C SER A 11 14.86 7.48 -0.24
N PRO A 12 14.99 6.70 0.85
CA PRO A 12 13.95 6.62 1.88
C PRO A 12 13.58 7.98 2.48
N LYS A 13 14.56 8.85 2.67
CA LYS A 13 14.35 10.20 3.18
C LYS A 13 13.47 11.02 2.23
N ASN A 14 13.75 10.97 0.92
CA ASN A 14 12.99 11.72 -0.06
C ASN A 14 11.56 11.17 -0.17
N PHE A 15 11.39 9.84 -0.14
CA PHE A 15 10.08 9.20 -0.14
C PHE A 15 9.20 9.66 1.03
N TRP A 16 9.75 9.72 2.25
CA TRP A 16 9.01 10.15 3.43
C TRP A 16 8.80 11.66 3.53
N GLN A 17 9.56 12.46 2.78
CA GLN A 17 9.38 13.90 2.71
C GLN A 17 8.38 14.33 1.63
N MET A 18 8.01 13.42 0.71
CA MET A 18 7.05 13.71 -0.34
C MET A 18 5.64 13.86 0.21
N THR A 19 4.92 14.82 -0.35
CA THR A 19 3.49 14.97 -0.10
C THR A 19 2.71 13.84 -0.78
N PRO A 20 1.51 13.48 -0.29
CA PRO A 20 0.65 12.48 -0.94
C PRO A 20 0.37 12.77 -2.43
N ARG A 21 0.34 14.06 -2.81
CA ARG A 21 0.17 14.50 -4.21
C ARG A 21 1.39 14.18 -5.07
N GLU A 22 2.59 14.43 -4.55
CA GLU A 22 3.85 14.09 -5.25
C GLU A 22 4.05 12.58 -5.33
N LEU A 23 3.65 11.84 -4.29
CA LEU A 23 3.68 10.38 -4.30
C LEU A 23 2.74 9.82 -5.38
N ALA A 24 1.51 10.35 -5.48
CA ALA A 24 0.56 9.96 -6.52
C ALA A 24 1.11 10.23 -7.94
N ALA A 25 1.78 11.37 -8.14
CA ALA A 25 2.41 11.70 -9.42
C ALA A 25 3.60 10.78 -9.75
N ALA A 26 4.43 10.42 -8.77
CA ALA A 26 5.57 9.53 -8.96
C ALA A 26 5.15 8.09 -9.28
N CYS A 27 4.01 7.64 -8.74
CA CYS A 27 3.42 6.33 -9.05
C CYS A 27 2.84 6.24 -10.47
N GLY A 28 2.84 7.32 -11.25
CA GLY A 28 2.21 7.39 -12.57
C GLY A 28 0.68 7.41 -12.48
N PRO A 29 -0.04 7.30 -13.62
CA PRO A 29 -1.49 7.17 -13.61
C PRO A 29 -1.85 5.86 -12.91
N LEU A 30 -2.11 5.94 -11.61
CA LEU A 30 -2.88 4.94 -10.90
C LEU A 30 -4.22 4.90 -11.62
N LEU A 31 -4.49 3.80 -12.33
CA LEU A 31 -5.82 3.50 -12.85
C LEU A 31 -6.82 3.89 -11.75
N PRO A 32 -7.93 4.58 -12.08
CA PRO A 32 -8.94 4.90 -11.07
C PRO A 32 -9.27 3.59 -10.36
N ALA A 33 -8.85 3.49 -9.10
CA ALA A 33 -9.07 2.30 -8.31
C ALA A 33 -10.59 2.24 -8.14
N ALA A 34 -11.22 1.32 -8.87
CA ALA A 34 -12.64 1.08 -8.70
C ALA A 34 -12.89 0.83 -7.20
N PRO A 35 -13.96 1.38 -6.61
CA PRO A 35 -14.28 1.12 -5.21
C PRO A 35 -14.29 -0.39 -4.99
N LEU A 36 -13.56 -0.84 -3.97
CA LEU A 36 -13.51 -2.25 -3.62
C LEU A 36 -14.94 -2.71 -3.31
N ASN A 37 -15.43 -3.71 -4.04
CA ASN A 37 -16.77 -4.22 -3.79
C ASN A 37 -16.76 -5.18 -2.58
N LYS A 38 -17.96 -5.50 -2.06
CA LYS A 38 -18.11 -6.34 -0.87
C LYS A 38 -17.54 -7.76 -1.06
N SER A 39 -17.56 -8.30 -2.27
CA SER A 39 -17.02 -9.62 -2.59
C SER A 39 -15.49 -9.62 -2.54
N ASP A 40 -14.87 -8.58 -3.07
CA ASP A 40 -13.41 -8.43 -3.04
C ASP A 40 -12.92 -8.25 -1.60
N LEU A 41 -13.63 -7.45 -0.81
CA LEU A 41 -13.35 -7.31 0.62
C LEU A 41 -13.49 -8.65 1.37
N SER A 42 -14.56 -9.41 1.10
CA SER A 42 -14.74 -10.74 1.71
C SER A 42 -13.60 -11.70 1.34
N SER A 43 -13.12 -11.63 0.10
CA SER A 43 -12.00 -12.43 -0.39
C SER A 43 -10.69 -12.06 0.33
N LEU A 44 -10.46 -10.76 0.57
CA LEU A 44 -9.31 -10.28 1.34
C LEU A 44 -9.35 -10.75 2.79
N ILE A 45 -10.50 -10.65 3.46
CA ILE A 45 -10.68 -11.12 4.85
C ILE A 45 -10.36 -12.61 4.98
N LYS A 46 -10.84 -13.43 4.03
CA LYS A 46 -10.54 -14.87 4.02
C LYS A 46 -9.06 -15.15 3.77
N ARG A 47 -8.40 -14.34 2.93
CA ARG A 47 -7.00 -14.53 2.53
C ARG A 47 -6.01 -14.09 3.59
N TYR A 48 -6.34 -13.05 4.35
CA TYR A 48 -5.51 -12.49 5.41
C TYR A 48 -6.30 -12.46 6.72
N PRO A 49 -6.54 -13.63 7.35
CA PRO A 49 -7.22 -13.67 8.63
C PRO A 49 -6.33 -13.03 9.71
N ASP A 50 -6.90 -12.19 10.56
CA ASP A 50 -6.22 -11.51 11.68
C ASP A 50 -5.84 -12.46 12.83
N THR A 51 -5.54 -13.73 12.55
CA THR A 51 -5.20 -14.77 13.55
C THR A 51 -3.83 -14.58 14.19
N SER A 52 -3.17 -13.45 13.96
CA SER A 52 -1.95 -13.09 14.67
C SER A 52 -2.32 -12.24 15.88
N ALA A 53 -2.87 -12.89 16.93
CA ALA A 53 -2.72 -12.37 18.28
C ALA A 53 -1.21 -12.16 18.50
N GLY A 54 -0.82 -10.92 18.82
CA GLY A 54 0.56 -10.48 18.77
C GLY A 54 1.53 -11.47 19.43
N ALA A 55 2.38 -12.09 18.61
CA ALA A 55 3.69 -12.55 19.07
C ALA A 55 4.59 -11.31 19.24
N PHE A 56 4.23 -10.47 20.21
CA PHE A 56 5.22 -9.66 20.90
C PHE A 56 5.77 -10.56 22.00
N SER A 57 6.92 -11.17 21.71
CA SER A 57 7.84 -11.70 22.72
C SER A 57 8.32 -10.58 23.64
#